data_AF-B4NKN1-F1
#
_entry.id   AF-B4NKN1-F1
#
_cell.length_a   1.000
_cell.length_b   1.000
_cell.length_c   1.000
_cell.angle_alpha   90.00
_cell.angle_beta   90.00
_cell.angle_gamma   90.00
#
_symmetry.space_group_name_H-M   'P 1'
#
loop_
_entity.id
_entity.type
_entity.pdbx_description
1 polymer ?
#
loop_
_entity_poly.entity_id
_entity_poly.type
_entity_poly.pdbx_seq_one_letter_code
_entity_poly.pdbx_strand_id
1 'polypeptide(L)'
;MDYLTTISDGWRDLMDNKSDPRTRDYPLMSSPFPTIAISLTYAYVVKVLGPKLMENRKPFELRKVLIVYNAAQVVFSAWLFYESCIGGWLNGYNLRCEPVDYSNSPQAIRTAEGCWWYYFSKFTEFFDTFFFVMRKRYDQVSTLHVIHHGIMPVSVWWGVKFTPGGHSTFFGFLNTFVHIFMYAYYMLAAMGPKVQRYLWWKKYLTVLQMIQFVLVMVHSFQLFFKNDCNYPIGFAYFIGAHAVMFYFLFSNFYKRAYVKRDGKDKSAVKANGHANGYAKALKDGDVTPQNGQLNKNGFQRTFSKFTTEMCNPALNSSTTRQRVLVNAGNK
;
A
#
# COMPACT_ATOMS: atom_id res chain seq x y z
N MET A 1 32.50 18.14 -17.57
CA MET A 1 32.88 17.57 -16.27
C MET A 1 32.15 18.29 -15.12
N ASP A 2 31.91 19.60 -15.19
CA ASP A 2 31.27 20.40 -14.12
C ASP A 2 29.84 20.01 -13.70
N TYR A 3 29.02 19.49 -14.61
CA TYR A 3 27.61 19.20 -14.27
C TYR A 3 27.47 17.97 -13.38
N LEU A 4 28.27 16.92 -13.62
CA LEU A 4 28.25 15.70 -12.81
C LEU A 4 28.86 15.92 -11.44
N THR A 5 29.91 16.75 -11.34
CA THR A 5 30.48 17.13 -10.04
C THR A 5 29.50 17.98 -9.25
N THR A 6 28.86 18.98 -9.87
CA THR A 6 27.82 19.80 -9.20
C THR A 6 26.66 18.95 -8.66
N ILE A 7 26.17 17.98 -9.43
CA ILE A 7 25.11 17.07 -8.97
C ILE A 7 25.61 16.18 -7.82
N SER A 8 26.82 15.63 -7.95
CA SER A 8 27.41 14.79 -6.90
C SER A 8 27.63 15.58 -5.61
N ASP A 9 28.10 16.83 -5.70
CA ASP A 9 28.38 17.68 -4.55
C ASP A 9 27.08 18.15 -3.89
N GLY A 10 26.06 18.50 -4.68
CA GLY A 10 24.73 18.80 -4.15
C GLY A 10 24.08 17.61 -3.47
N TRP A 11 24.26 16.39 -4.01
CA TRP A 11 23.78 15.16 -3.38
C TRP A 11 24.48 14.91 -2.04
N ARG A 12 25.81 15.08 -1.99
CA ARG A 12 26.59 14.95 -0.76
C ARG A 12 26.17 15.98 0.28
N ASP A 13 26.03 17.25 -0.10
CA ASP A 13 25.55 18.29 0.82
C ASP A 13 24.16 17.95 1.39
N LEU A 14 23.23 17.52 0.54
CA LEU A 14 21.90 17.12 0.97
C LEU A 14 21.95 15.96 1.97
N MET A 15 22.77 14.95 1.70
CA MET A 15 22.85 13.73 2.51
C MET A 15 23.67 13.90 3.79
N ASP A 16 24.74 14.69 3.76
CA ASP A 16 25.70 14.78 4.85
C ASP A 16 25.45 16.01 5.73
N ASN A 17 25.01 17.14 5.15
CA ASN A 17 24.87 18.41 5.86
C ASN A 17 23.41 18.82 6.12
N LYS A 18 22.46 18.40 5.27
CA LYS A 18 21.04 18.76 5.41
C LYS A 18 20.17 17.68 6.05
N SER A 19 20.69 16.47 6.18
CA SER A 19 19.96 15.38 6.82
C SER A 19 20.04 15.44 8.34
N ASP A 20 19.10 14.76 9.01
CA ASP A 20 19.10 14.67 10.45
C ASP A 20 20.25 13.76 10.93
N PRO A 21 21.20 14.29 11.73
CA PRO A 21 22.34 13.50 12.19
C PRO A 21 21.93 12.36 13.13
N ARG A 22 20.77 12.45 13.78
CA ARG A 22 20.30 11.48 14.80
C ARG A 22 19.92 10.13 14.19
N THR A 23 19.47 10.12 12.94
CA THR A 23 19.07 8.89 12.23
C THR A 23 20.14 8.36 11.27
N ARG A 24 21.28 9.05 11.15
CA ARG A 24 22.32 8.75 10.15
C ARG A 24 22.83 7.31 10.21
N ASP A 25 23.07 6.83 11.43
CA ASP A 25 23.71 5.54 11.66
C ASP A 25 22.69 4.40 11.79
N TYR A 26 21.39 4.69 11.63
CA TYR A 26 20.36 3.66 11.63
C TYR A 26 20.38 2.83 10.34
N PRO A 27 19.98 1.54 10.40
CA PRO A 27 19.98 0.68 9.23
C PRO A 27 19.16 1.29 8.08
N LEU A 28 19.71 1.20 6.87
CA LEU A 28 19.17 1.72 5.62
C LEU A 28 19.06 3.26 5.51
N MET A 29 19.60 4.06 6.45
CA MET A 29 19.55 5.54 6.42
C MET A 29 20.75 6.21 5.75
N SER A 30 21.76 5.45 5.31
CA SER A 30 22.92 5.99 4.61
C SER A 30 22.59 6.54 3.21
N SER A 31 21.59 5.95 2.54
CA SER A 31 21.19 6.30 1.17
C SER A 31 19.77 5.80 0.89
N PRO A 32 19.01 6.43 -0.03
CA PRO A 32 17.70 5.91 -0.44
C PRO A 32 17.82 4.73 -1.42
N PHE A 33 18.98 4.54 -2.06
CA PHE A 33 19.14 3.52 -3.11
C PHE A 33 18.90 2.09 -2.61
N PRO A 34 19.35 1.66 -1.43
CA PRO A 34 19.00 0.35 -0.87
C PRO A 34 17.48 0.16 -0.74
N THR A 35 16.76 1.16 -0.24
CA THR A 35 15.30 1.15 -0.09
C THR A 35 14.61 1.00 -1.44
N ILE A 36 15.03 1.79 -2.43
CA ILE A 36 14.50 1.74 -3.80
C ILE A 36 14.76 0.36 -4.41
N ALA A 37 15.98 -0.18 -4.27
CA ALA A 37 16.34 -1.50 -4.77
C ALA A 37 15.49 -2.60 -4.12
N ILE A 38 15.27 -2.55 -2.80
CA ILE A 38 14.41 -3.48 -2.08
C ILE A 38 12.96 -3.39 -2.58
N SER A 39 12.41 -2.18 -2.75
CA SER A 39 11.06 -1.97 -3.26
C SER A 39 10.87 -2.44 -4.72
N LEU A 40 11.84 -2.19 -5.60
CA LEU A 40 11.82 -2.67 -6.98
C LEU A 40 11.95 -4.20 -7.04
N THR A 41 12.81 -4.77 -6.19
CA THR A 41 12.96 -6.23 -6.06
C THR A 41 11.66 -6.84 -5.57
N TYR A 42 11.02 -6.26 -4.55
CA TYR A 42 9.70 -6.66 -4.09
C TYR A 42 8.68 -6.67 -5.24
N ALA A 43 8.58 -5.59 -6.01
CA ALA A 43 7.64 -5.50 -7.13
C ALA A 43 7.91 -6.58 -8.20
N TYR A 44 9.18 -6.80 -8.55
CA TYR A 44 9.59 -7.88 -9.45
C TYR A 44 9.24 -9.26 -8.91
N VAL A 45 9.52 -9.52 -7.63
CA VAL A 45 9.24 -10.79 -6.96
C VAL A 45 7.73 -11.07 -6.97
N VAL A 46 6.89 -10.12 -6.59
CA VAL A 46 5.45 -10.39 -6.45
C VAL A 46 4.70 -10.44 -7.79
N LYS A 47 5.19 -9.73 -8.82
CA LYS A 47 4.55 -9.68 -10.14
C LYS A 47 5.09 -10.68 -11.15
N VAL A 48 6.36 -11.07 -11.05
CA VAL A 48 7.05 -11.86 -12.09
C VAL A 48 7.61 -13.15 -11.52
N LEU A 49 8.61 -13.06 -10.64
CA LEU A 49 9.36 -14.23 -10.20
C LEU A 49 8.50 -15.20 -9.37
N GLY A 50 7.80 -14.68 -8.37
CA GLY A 50 6.96 -15.47 -7.46
C GLY A 50 5.86 -16.24 -8.18
N PRO A 51 5.02 -15.60 -9.03
CA PRO A 51 4.04 -16.32 -9.84
C PRO A 51 4.64 -17.40 -10.74
N LYS A 52 5.80 -17.13 -11.35
CA LYS A 52 6.54 -18.10 -12.18
C LYS A 52 7.05 -19.29 -11.37
N LEU A 53 7.62 -19.06 -10.19
CA LEU A 53 8.08 -20.12 -9.28
C LEU A 53 6.92 -20.98 -8.76
N MET A 54 5.74 -20.38 -8.61
CA MET A 54 4.54 -21.05 -8.11
C MET A 54 3.74 -21.75 -9.21
N GLU A 55 3.97 -21.49 -10.50
CA GLU A 55 3.18 -22.01 -11.62
C GLU A 55 2.93 -23.52 -11.49
N ASN A 56 4.01 -24.29 -11.32
CA ASN A 56 3.99 -25.75 -11.22
C ASN A 56 3.95 -26.30 -9.78
N ARG A 57 3.64 -25.46 -8.79
CA ARG A 57 3.56 -25.85 -7.37
C ARG A 57 2.13 -25.81 -6.85
N LYS A 58 1.80 -26.66 -5.88
CA LYS A 58 0.54 -26.55 -5.13
C LYS A 58 0.58 -25.30 -4.23
N PRO A 59 -0.55 -24.61 -3.98
CA PRO A 59 -0.57 -23.50 -3.03
C PRO A 59 -0.18 -23.98 -1.63
N PHE A 60 0.61 -23.17 -0.92
CA PHE A 60 1.06 -23.51 0.42
C PHE A 60 -0.05 -23.33 1.46
N GLU A 61 -0.16 -24.27 2.40
CA GLU A 61 -1.07 -24.18 3.55
C GLU A 61 -0.41 -23.40 4.71
N LEU A 62 -0.48 -22.07 4.64
CA LEU A 62 0.21 -21.15 5.58
C LEU A 62 -0.69 -20.64 6.71
N ARG A 63 -1.75 -21.36 7.07
CA ARG A 63 -2.76 -20.85 8.02
C ARG A 63 -2.17 -20.45 9.38
N LYS A 64 -1.37 -21.32 10.01
CA LYS A 64 -0.74 -21.01 11.31
C LYS A 64 0.25 -19.85 11.19
N VAL A 65 1.05 -19.84 10.12
CA VAL A 65 2.00 -18.76 9.81
C VAL A 65 1.28 -17.43 9.70
N LEU A 66 0.16 -17.37 8.97
CA LEU A 66 -0.65 -16.16 8.85
C LEU A 66 -1.21 -15.70 10.20
N ILE A 67 -1.69 -16.60 11.04
CA ILE A 67 -2.21 -16.20 12.36
C ILE A 67 -1.10 -15.56 13.20
N VAL A 68 0.07 -16.21 13.29
CA VAL A 68 1.21 -15.70 14.06
C VAL A 68 1.73 -14.39 13.49
N TYR A 69 1.89 -14.31 12.17
CA TYR A 69 2.34 -13.11 11.49
C TYR A 69 1.39 -11.92 11.71
N ASN A 70 0.08 -12.13 11.51
CA ASN A 70 -0.89 -11.05 11.72
C ASN A 70 -0.97 -10.65 13.20
N ALA A 71 -0.82 -11.59 14.13
CA ALA A 71 -0.72 -11.27 15.56
C ALA A 71 0.52 -10.41 15.88
N ALA A 72 1.67 -10.77 15.31
CA ALA A 72 2.90 -9.99 15.45
C ALA A 72 2.73 -8.58 14.86
N GLN A 73 2.08 -8.45 13.69
CA GLN A 73 1.77 -7.16 13.07
C GLN A 73 0.83 -6.31 13.93
N VAL A 74 -0.17 -6.91 14.58
CA VAL A 74 -1.04 -6.20 15.53
C VAL A 74 -0.23 -5.65 16.71
N VAL A 75 0.60 -6.49 17.34
CA VAL A 75 1.44 -6.07 18.49
C VAL A 75 2.40 -4.96 18.06
N PHE A 76 3.06 -5.11 16.91
CA PHE A 76 4.01 -4.14 16.41
C PHE A 76 3.34 -2.80 16.05
N SER A 77 2.18 -2.85 15.40
CA SER A 77 1.38 -1.64 15.09
C SER A 77 0.88 -0.95 16.37
N ALA A 78 0.46 -1.72 17.38
CA ALA A 78 0.02 -1.19 18.67
C ALA A 78 1.16 -0.50 19.43
N TRP A 79 2.35 -1.12 19.41
CA TRP A 79 3.54 -0.51 19.99
C TRP A 79 3.93 0.79 19.26
N LEU A 80 3.98 0.80 17.92
CA LEU A 80 4.26 2.01 17.15
C LEU A 80 3.23 3.13 17.36
N PHE A 81 1.95 2.76 17.51
CA PHE A 81 0.90 3.70 17.85
C PHE A 81 1.14 4.31 19.24
N TYR A 82 1.48 3.49 20.22
CA TYR A 82 1.86 3.94 21.56
C TYR A 82 3.08 4.87 21.54
N GLU A 83 4.14 4.52 20.81
CA GLU A 83 5.32 5.38 20.61
C GLU A 83 4.94 6.73 19.98
N SER A 84 4.01 6.73 19.02
CA SER A 84 3.51 7.96 18.40
C SER A 84 2.68 8.82 19.36
N CYS A 85 1.89 8.19 20.24
CA CYS A 85 1.12 8.88 21.27
C CYS A 85 2.04 9.63 22.26
N ILE A 86 2.98 8.91 22.86
CA ILE A 86 3.86 9.46 23.91
C ILE A 86 5.02 10.30 23.33
N GLY A 87 5.43 10.03 22.10
CA GLY A 87 6.43 10.81 21.39
C GLY A 87 5.95 12.24 21.09
N GLY A 88 4.64 12.42 20.88
CA GLY A 88 4.08 13.76 20.70
C GLY A 88 2.56 13.87 20.64
N TRP A 89 1.86 13.03 19.88
CA TRP A 89 0.45 13.28 19.52
C TRP A 89 -0.54 13.32 20.70
N LEU A 90 -0.25 12.60 21.78
CA LEU A 90 -0.98 12.65 23.04
C LEU A 90 -0.12 13.23 24.19
N ASN A 91 1.02 13.84 23.86
CA ASN A 91 2.01 14.33 24.81
C ASN A 91 2.65 15.66 24.35
N GLY A 92 1.82 16.60 23.90
CA GLY A 92 2.21 18.00 23.68
C GLY A 92 2.22 18.51 22.24
N TYR A 93 2.08 17.64 21.22
CA TYR A 93 2.04 18.11 19.82
C TYR A 93 0.80 18.93 19.50
N ASN A 94 0.99 19.92 18.64
CA ASN A 94 -0.04 20.80 18.13
C ASN A 94 -0.62 20.24 16.83
N LEU A 95 -1.92 19.92 16.83
CA LEU A 95 -2.64 19.43 15.64
C LEU A 95 -2.73 20.45 14.49
N ARG A 96 -2.35 21.72 14.68
CA ARG A 96 -2.37 22.76 13.62
C ARG A 96 -1.02 22.92 12.93
N CYS A 97 0.03 23.15 13.70
CA CYS A 97 1.37 23.36 13.18
C CYS A 97 2.37 22.83 14.19
N GLU A 98 2.98 21.71 13.88
CA GLU A 98 3.98 21.08 14.75
C GLU A 98 5.36 21.07 14.06
N PRO A 99 6.35 21.82 14.59
CA PRO A 99 7.70 21.79 14.05
C PRO A 99 8.38 20.44 14.33
N VAL A 100 9.47 20.16 13.63
CA VAL A 100 10.34 19.04 13.99
C VAL A 100 11.27 19.50 15.10
N ASP A 101 11.26 18.81 16.25
CA ASP A 101 12.28 19.00 17.28
C ASP A 101 13.56 18.24 16.86
N TYR A 102 14.60 18.99 16.49
CA TYR A 102 15.92 18.47 16.10
C TYR A 102 16.90 18.34 17.28
N SER A 103 16.45 18.60 18.51
CA SER A 103 17.29 18.46 19.70
C SER A 103 17.60 16.98 20.02
N ASN A 104 18.54 16.78 20.94
CA ASN A 104 18.83 15.46 21.52
C ASN A 104 18.05 15.24 22.83
N SER A 105 16.89 15.88 22.99
CA SER A 105 16.02 15.61 24.14
C SER A 105 15.54 14.16 24.09
N PRO A 106 15.29 13.51 25.25
CA PRO A 106 14.81 12.13 25.27
C PRO A 106 13.51 11.94 24.46
N GLN A 107 12.64 12.95 24.42
CA GLN A 107 11.41 12.91 23.64
C GLN A 107 11.67 13.01 22.14
N ALA A 108 12.56 13.91 21.70
CA ALA A 108 12.89 14.07 20.29
C ALA A 108 13.60 12.83 19.72
N ILE A 109 14.53 12.23 20.47
CA ILE A 109 15.19 10.98 20.08
C ILE A 109 14.17 9.84 19.99
N ARG A 110 13.28 9.69 20.98
CA ARG A 110 12.23 8.67 20.96
C ARG A 110 11.31 8.80 19.74
N THR A 111 10.92 10.03 19.39
CA THR A 111 10.10 10.27 18.21
C THR A 111 10.86 9.92 16.92
N ALA A 112 12.13 10.26 16.82
CA ALA A 112 12.96 9.92 15.66
C ALA A 112 13.15 8.39 15.52
N GLU A 113 13.38 7.69 16.63
CA GLU A 113 13.42 6.22 16.69
C GLU A 113 12.07 5.61 16.26
N GLY A 114 10.96 6.13 16.77
CA GLY A 114 9.62 5.71 16.38
C GLY A 114 9.37 5.89 14.88
N CYS A 115 9.86 6.98 14.29
CA CYS A 115 9.80 7.22 12.84
C CYS A 115 10.59 6.18 12.05
N TRP A 116 11.79 5.81 12.51
CA TRP A 116 12.60 4.76 11.90
C TRP A 116 11.95 3.38 12.03
N TRP A 117 11.38 3.04 13.19
CA TRP A 117 10.67 1.79 13.37
C TRP A 117 9.39 1.71 12.52
N TYR A 118 8.68 2.83 12.35
CA TYR A 118 7.59 2.92 11.40
C TYR A 118 8.06 2.71 9.96
N TYR A 119 9.19 3.28 9.56
CA TYR A 119 9.82 2.98 8.28
C TYR A 119 10.15 1.49 8.13
N PHE A 120 10.79 0.89 9.13
CA PHE A 120 11.11 -0.54 9.14
C PHE A 120 9.85 -1.41 9.00
N SER A 121 8.74 -1.01 9.65
CA SER A 121 7.48 -1.73 9.55
C SER A 121 6.98 -1.88 8.11
N LYS A 122 7.20 -0.90 7.23
CA LYS A 122 6.73 -0.99 5.84
C LYS A 122 7.37 -2.16 5.08
N PHE A 123 8.59 -2.58 5.44
CA PHE A 123 9.20 -3.79 4.87
C PHE A 123 8.60 -5.06 5.44
N THR A 124 8.24 -5.07 6.73
CA THR A 124 7.57 -6.23 7.34
C THR A 124 6.21 -6.51 6.69
N GLU A 125 5.57 -5.48 6.13
CA GLU A 125 4.29 -5.60 5.42
C GLU A 125 4.44 -6.25 4.03
N PHE A 126 5.65 -6.33 3.45
CA PHE A 126 5.87 -7.01 2.17
C PHE A 126 5.48 -8.49 2.22
N PHE A 127 5.56 -9.09 3.41
CA PHE A 127 5.17 -10.47 3.63
C PHE A 127 3.69 -10.72 3.37
N ASP A 128 2.81 -9.70 3.46
CA ASP A 128 1.40 -9.81 3.07
C ASP A 128 1.28 -10.34 1.64
N THR A 129 2.00 -9.69 0.72
CA THR A 129 1.99 -10.03 -0.69
C THR A 129 2.73 -11.34 -0.97
N PHE A 130 3.83 -11.62 -0.26
CA PHE A 130 4.53 -12.90 -0.38
C PHE A 130 3.61 -14.06 0.00
N PHE A 131 2.82 -13.92 1.07
CA PHE A 131 1.83 -14.92 1.45
C PHE A 131 0.72 -15.07 0.40
N PHE A 132 0.26 -13.99 -0.23
CA PHE A 132 -0.72 -14.09 -1.33
C PHE A 132 -0.16 -14.88 -2.51
N VAL A 133 1.08 -14.60 -2.93
CA VAL A 133 1.75 -15.30 -4.03
C VAL A 133 1.94 -16.79 -3.70
N MET A 134 2.47 -17.11 -2.52
CA MET A 134 2.68 -18.50 -2.08
C MET A 134 1.36 -19.29 -1.95
N ARG A 135 0.25 -18.62 -1.66
CA ARG A 135 -1.09 -19.24 -1.58
C ARG A 135 -1.83 -19.23 -2.93
N LYS A 136 -1.20 -18.76 -4.01
CA LYS A 136 -1.82 -18.53 -5.34
C LYS A 136 -3.08 -17.67 -5.29
N ARG A 137 -3.13 -16.71 -4.36
CA ARG A 137 -4.21 -15.71 -4.21
C ARG A 137 -3.88 -14.44 -5.01
N TYR A 138 -3.68 -14.59 -6.32
CA TYR A 138 -3.28 -13.47 -7.19
C TYR A 138 -4.35 -12.38 -7.32
N ASP A 139 -5.61 -12.72 -7.02
CA ASP A 139 -6.72 -11.78 -6.88
C ASP A 139 -6.47 -10.72 -5.79
N GLN A 140 -5.70 -11.09 -4.75
CA GLN A 140 -5.32 -10.20 -3.65
C GLN A 140 -4.10 -9.33 -3.98
N VAL A 141 -3.29 -9.73 -4.98
CA VAL A 141 -2.11 -8.99 -5.48
C VAL A 141 -2.54 -7.90 -6.47
N SER A 142 -3.47 -7.06 -6.01
CA SER A 142 -4.03 -5.95 -6.78
C SER A 142 -2.98 -4.89 -7.08
N THR A 143 -3.20 -4.08 -8.12
CA THR A 143 -2.36 -2.92 -8.44
C THR A 143 -2.28 -1.95 -7.28
N LEU A 144 -3.40 -1.72 -6.57
CA LEU A 144 -3.42 -0.88 -5.37
C LEU A 144 -2.46 -1.39 -4.30
N HIS A 145 -2.51 -2.69 -4.01
CA HIS A 145 -1.69 -3.30 -2.96
C HIS A 145 -0.19 -3.26 -3.31
N VAL A 146 0.17 -3.59 -4.55
CA VAL A 146 1.58 -3.57 -4.99
C VAL A 146 2.13 -2.15 -5.06
N ILE A 147 1.37 -1.18 -5.59
CA ILE A 147 1.81 0.22 -5.61
C ILE A 147 1.97 0.76 -4.18
N HIS A 148 0.99 0.50 -3.31
CA HIS A 148 1.05 0.91 -1.91
C HIS A 148 2.30 0.37 -1.22
N HIS A 149 2.47 -0.94 -1.13
CA HIS A 149 3.64 -1.50 -0.44
C HIS A 149 4.95 -1.17 -1.15
N GLY A 150 4.97 -1.06 -2.49
CA GLY A 150 6.19 -0.69 -3.22
C GLY A 150 6.67 0.73 -2.92
N ILE A 151 5.76 1.72 -2.88
CA ILE A 151 6.12 3.13 -2.73
C ILE A 151 6.26 3.57 -1.27
N MET A 152 5.53 2.95 -0.34
CA MET A 152 5.49 3.41 1.06
C MET A 152 6.87 3.45 1.74
N PRO A 153 7.73 2.42 1.68
CA PRO A 153 9.07 2.50 2.28
C PRO A 153 9.92 3.62 1.69
N VAL A 154 9.87 3.80 0.37
CA VAL A 154 10.62 4.87 -0.34
C VAL A 154 10.13 6.25 0.09
N SER A 155 8.81 6.41 0.22
CA SER A 155 8.18 7.65 0.65
C SER A 155 8.55 8.02 2.09
N VAL A 156 8.47 7.04 3.01
CA VAL A 156 8.74 7.25 4.43
C VAL A 156 10.23 7.50 4.69
N TRP A 157 11.13 6.92 3.88
CA TRP A 157 12.58 7.12 4.00
C TRP A 157 12.98 8.60 4.04
N TRP A 158 12.40 9.43 3.16
CA TRP A 158 12.67 10.88 3.14
C TRP A 158 12.18 11.57 4.42
N GLY A 159 11.06 11.10 4.99
CA GLY A 159 10.57 11.58 6.27
C GLY A 159 11.58 11.30 7.40
N VAL A 160 12.04 10.07 7.54
CA VAL A 160 13.01 9.69 8.60
C VAL A 160 14.36 10.39 8.44
N LYS A 161 14.80 10.59 7.19
CA LYS A 161 16.12 11.18 6.92
C LYS A 161 16.18 12.69 7.17
N PHE A 162 15.08 13.42 6.98
CA PHE A 162 15.09 14.88 7.02
C PHE A 162 14.11 15.49 8.02
N THR A 163 12.99 14.81 8.32
CA THR A 163 11.95 15.32 9.22
C THR A 163 11.44 14.21 10.16
N PRO A 164 12.32 13.57 10.98
CA PRO A 164 11.93 12.46 11.86
C PRO A 164 11.19 12.97 13.11
N GLY A 165 10.02 13.55 12.92
CA GLY A 165 9.20 14.16 13.97
C GLY A 165 8.19 15.18 13.44
N GLY A 166 7.46 15.78 14.36
CA GLY A 166 6.55 16.90 14.07
C GLY A 166 5.40 16.57 13.12
N HIS A 167 5.00 17.56 12.32
CA HIS A 167 3.76 17.57 11.55
C HIS A 167 3.54 16.34 10.65
N SER A 168 4.59 15.87 9.98
CA SER A 168 4.51 14.72 9.07
C SER A 168 4.14 13.44 9.78
N THR A 169 4.48 13.27 11.05
CA THR A 169 4.27 11.99 11.76
C THR A 169 2.79 11.66 11.98
N PHE A 170 1.87 12.61 11.76
CA PHE A 170 0.43 12.40 11.90
C PHE A 170 -0.10 11.28 11.00
N PHE A 171 0.43 11.14 9.78
CA PHE A 171 0.00 10.05 8.90
C PHE A 171 0.44 8.68 9.45
N GLY A 172 1.63 8.60 10.05
CA GLY A 172 2.13 7.38 10.69
C GLY A 172 1.32 7.02 11.93
N PHE A 173 0.97 8.02 12.74
CA PHE A 173 0.09 7.89 13.90
C PHE A 173 -1.27 7.29 13.52
N LEU A 174 -1.97 7.87 12.53
CA LEU A 174 -3.25 7.30 12.10
C LEU A 174 -3.09 5.96 11.37
N ASN A 175 -2.02 5.77 10.58
CA ASN A 175 -1.82 4.52 9.86
C ASN A 175 -1.60 3.33 10.81
N THR A 176 -0.78 3.49 11.83
CA THR A 176 -0.52 2.46 12.85
C THR A 176 -1.81 2.10 13.59
N PHE A 177 -2.62 3.09 13.97
CA PHE A 177 -3.96 2.86 14.54
C PHE A 177 -4.83 1.98 13.63
N VAL A 178 -4.95 2.33 12.35
CA VAL A 178 -5.77 1.57 11.40
C VAL A 178 -5.18 0.19 11.14
N HIS A 179 -3.85 0.04 11.13
CA HIS A 179 -3.16 -1.23 10.94
C HIS A 179 -3.43 -2.21 12.09
N ILE A 180 -3.61 -1.75 13.34
CA ILE A 180 -4.06 -2.60 14.45
C ILE A 180 -5.36 -3.32 14.08
N PHE A 181 -6.38 -2.58 13.61
CA PHE A 181 -7.67 -3.15 13.24
C PHE A 181 -7.60 -4.00 11.96
N MET A 182 -6.84 -3.56 10.97
CA MET A 182 -6.68 -4.28 9.71
C MET A 182 -6.01 -5.65 9.93
N TYR A 183 -4.90 -5.70 10.66
CA TYR A 183 -4.20 -6.95 10.93
C TYR A 183 -4.97 -7.84 11.92
N ALA A 184 -5.71 -7.27 12.87
CA ALA A 184 -6.62 -8.04 13.72
C ALA A 184 -7.70 -8.72 12.87
N TYR A 185 -8.27 -8.02 11.89
CA TYR A 185 -9.22 -8.62 10.95
C TYR A 185 -8.59 -9.76 10.13
N TYR A 186 -7.37 -9.57 9.60
CA TYR A 186 -6.69 -10.61 8.82
C TYR A 186 -6.33 -11.83 9.67
N MET A 187 -5.92 -11.63 10.92
CA MET A 187 -5.69 -12.68 11.90
C MET A 187 -6.98 -13.50 12.12
N LEU A 188 -8.09 -12.83 12.44
CA LEU A 188 -9.39 -13.48 12.66
C LEU A 188 -9.89 -14.20 11.39
N ALA A 189 -9.66 -13.60 10.21
CA ALA A 189 -10.00 -14.23 8.94
C ALA A 189 -9.18 -15.51 8.68
N ALA A 190 -7.93 -15.58 9.15
CA ALA A 190 -7.08 -16.77 9.07
C ALA A 190 -7.49 -17.89 10.05
N MET A 191 -8.24 -17.57 11.12
CA MET A 191 -8.77 -18.55 12.08
C MET A 191 -9.90 -19.43 11.51
N GLY A 192 -10.29 -19.24 10.26
CA GLY A 192 -11.14 -20.16 9.48
C GLY A 192 -12.65 -19.89 9.57
N PRO A 193 -13.48 -20.76 8.96
CA PRO A 193 -14.89 -20.46 8.69
C PRO A 193 -15.74 -20.20 9.95
N LYS A 194 -15.38 -20.84 11.07
CA LYS A 194 -16.06 -20.66 12.35
C LYS A 194 -15.96 -19.21 12.85
N VAL A 195 -14.82 -18.55 12.64
CA VAL A 195 -14.59 -17.16 13.05
C VAL A 195 -15.02 -16.17 11.96
N GLN A 196 -14.78 -16.50 10.69
CA GLN A 196 -15.09 -15.63 9.54
C GLN A 196 -16.55 -15.18 9.49
N ARG A 197 -17.49 -16.00 9.98
CA ARG A 197 -18.91 -15.65 10.02
C ARG A 197 -19.24 -14.43 10.87
N TYR A 198 -18.37 -14.09 11.83
CA TYR A 198 -18.53 -12.93 12.71
C TYR A 198 -17.86 -11.66 12.14
N LEU A 199 -17.18 -11.75 10.98
CA LEU A 199 -16.45 -10.65 10.35
C LEU A 199 -17.32 -9.80 9.42
N TRP A 200 -18.56 -9.51 9.84
CA TRP A 200 -19.52 -8.68 9.09
C TRP A 200 -19.05 -7.23 8.91
N TRP A 201 -18.11 -6.78 9.74
CA TRP A 201 -17.64 -5.41 9.81
C TRP A 201 -16.52 -5.07 8.81
N LYS A 202 -16.21 -5.96 7.85
CA LYS A 202 -15.21 -5.74 6.78
C LYS A 202 -15.39 -4.40 6.06
N LYS A 203 -16.64 -4.01 5.77
CA LYS A 203 -16.94 -2.74 5.09
C LYS A 203 -16.49 -1.53 5.91
N TYR A 204 -16.66 -1.57 7.22
CA TYR A 204 -16.29 -0.48 8.12
C TYR A 204 -14.77 -0.31 8.23
N LEU A 205 -13.99 -1.39 8.06
CA LEU A 205 -12.53 -1.27 7.92
C LEU A 205 -12.12 -0.44 6.71
N THR A 206 -12.73 -0.72 5.55
CA THR A 206 -12.41 0.05 4.33
C THR A 206 -12.83 1.51 4.50
N VAL A 207 -13.95 1.77 5.18
CA VAL A 207 -14.38 3.14 5.52
C VAL A 207 -13.39 3.81 6.47
N LEU A 208 -12.91 3.10 7.49
CA LEU A 208 -11.89 3.61 8.43
C LEU A 208 -10.60 4.01 7.69
N GLN A 209 -10.12 3.18 6.76
CA GLN A 209 -8.97 3.50 5.90
C GLN A 209 -9.21 4.75 5.04
N MET A 210 -10.42 4.92 4.49
CA MET A 210 -10.76 6.11 3.71
C MET A 210 -10.82 7.38 4.58
N ILE A 211 -11.38 7.28 5.79
CA ILE A 211 -11.42 8.38 6.77
C ILE A 211 -9.99 8.78 7.14
N GLN A 212 -9.09 7.82 7.38
CA GLN A 212 -7.68 8.10 7.64
C GLN A 212 -7.08 9.00 6.55
N PHE A 213 -7.25 8.69 5.27
CA PHE A 213 -6.69 9.52 4.20
C PHE A 213 -7.27 10.93 4.21
N VAL A 214 -8.57 11.09 4.49
CA VAL A 214 -9.20 12.41 4.60
C VAL A 214 -8.59 13.21 5.75
N LEU A 215 -8.42 12.61 6.93
CA LEU A 215 -7.80 13.26 8.08
C LEU A 215 -6.35 13.68 7.79
N VAL A 216 -5.58 12.82 7.14
CA VAL A 216 -4.21 13.13 6.72
C VAL A 216 -4.18 14.28 5.72
N MET A 217 -5.09 14.31 4.74
CA MET A 217 -5.18 15.41 3.77
C MET A 217 -5.49 16.74 4.46
N VAL A 218 -6.51 16.77 5.33
CA VAL A 218 -6.88 17.98 6.08
C VAL A 218 -5.72 18.48 6.93
N HIS A 219 -5.11 17.58 7.71
CA HIS A 219 -3.97 17.91 8.56
C HIS A 219 -2.76 18.39 7.76
N SER A 220 -2.45 17.77 6.63
CA SER A 220 -1.29 18.15 5.79
C SER A 220 -1.52 19.49 5.08
N PHE A 221 -2.72 19.70 4.52
CA PHE A 221 -3.02 20.89 3.72
C PHE A 221 -3.26 22.15 4.54
N GLN A 222 -3.55 22.04 5.85
CA GLN A 222 -3.70 23.23 6.69
C GLN A 222 -2.42 24.08 6.76
N LEU A 223 -1.23 23.46 6.63
CA LEU A 223 0.05 24.17 6.58
C LEU A 223 0.18 25.10 5.37
N PHE A 224 -0.61 24.91 4.32
CA PHE A 224 -0.61 25.83 3.17
C PHE A 224 -1.32 27.14 3.46
N PHE A 225 -2.22 27.14 4.42
CA PHE A 225 -2.95 28.34 4.84
C PHE A 225 -2.27 29.03 6.02
N LYS A 226 -1.70 28.26 6.93
CA LYS A 226 -1.09 28.78 8.16
C LYS A 226 0.07 27.91 8.61
N ASN A 227 1.30 28.41 8.44
CA ASN A 227 2.55 27.73 8.80
C ASN A 227 3.38 28.57 9.79
N ASP A 228 2.80 28.86 10.95
CA ASP A 228 3.45 29.69 11.98
C ASP A 228 4.70 29.01 12.59
N CYS A 229 4.80 27.68 12.49
CA CYS A 229 5.88 26.86 13.02
C CYS A 229 7.04 26.63 12.03
N ASN A 230 7.01 27.27 10.86
CA ASN A 230 8.03 27.17 9.82
C ASN A 230 8.35 25.71 9.41
N TYR A 231 7.33 24.86 9.35
CA TYR A 231 7.49 23.48 8.91
C TYR A 231 7.85 23.43 7.41
N PRO A 232 8.76 22.53 6.97
CA PRO A 232 9.12 22.39 5.56
C PRO A 232 7.93 22.06 4.64
N ILE A 233 7.44 23.06 3.89
CA ILE A 233 6.21 22.96 3.09
C ILE A 233 6.28 21.89 1.99
N GLY A 234 7.48 21.58 1.48
CA GLY A 234 7.69 20.53 0.48
C GLY A 234 7.27 19.15 0.99
N PHE A 235 7.53 18.83 2.26
CA PHE A 235 7.09 17.58 2.87
C PHE A 235 5.56 17.53 3.04
N ALA A 236 4.93 18.65 3.36
CA ALA A 236 3.47 18.75 3.43
C ALA A 236 2.81 18.52 2.05
N TYR A 237 3.42 19.03 0.97
CA TYR A 237 2.99 18.74 -0.40
C TYR A 237 3.11 17.25 -0.74
N PHE A 238 4.27 16.66 -0.45
CA PHE A 238 4.54 15.26 -0.73
C PHE A 238 3.58 14.31 -0.01
N ILE A 239 3.33 14.53 1.28
CA ILE A 239 2.41 13.70 2.09
C ILE A 239 0.97 13.88 1.61
N GLY A 240 0.55 15.13 1.40
CA GLY A 240 -0.79 15.43 0.93
C GLY A 240 -1.08 14.83 -0.46
N ALA A 241 -0.15 14.95 -1.40
CA ALA A 241 -0.27 14.35 -2.73
C ALA A 241 -0.38 12.81 -2.67
N HIS A 242 0.42 12.16 -1.82
CA HIS A 242 0.32 10.72 -1.59
C HIS A 242 -1.03 10.32 -0.98
N ALA A 243 -1.54 11.07 0.00
CA ALA A 243 -2.83 10.81 0.61
C ALA A 243 -3.98 10.94 -0.42
N VAL A 244 -3.93 11.93 -1.31
CA VAL A 244 -4.88 12.09 -2.42
C VAL A 244 -4.84 10.89 -3.36
N MET A 245 -3.65 10.47 -3.79
CA MET A 245 -3.48 9.30 -4.67
C MET A 245 -4.10 8.03 -4.04
N PHE A 246 -3.78 7.74 -2.78
CA PHE A 246 -4.34 6.56 -2.11
C PHE A 246 -5.84 6.66 -1.87
N TYR A 247 -6.35 7.85 -1.54
CA TYR A 247 -7.79 8.06 -1.40
C TYR A 247 -8.54 7.68 -2.68
N PHE A 248 -8.06 8.10 -3.86
CA PHE A 248 -8.69 7.72 -5.13
C PHE A 248 -8.59 6.23 -5.43
N LEU A 249 -7.45 5.60 -5.14
CA LEU A 249 -7.30 4.16 -5.33
C LEU A 249 -8.24 3.36 -4.42
N PHE A 250 -8.38 3.75 -3.15
CA PHE A 250 -9.30 3.12 -2.20
C PHE A 250 -10.77 3.43 -2.51
N SER A 251 -11.10 4.64 -2.95
CA SER A 251 -12.45 5.00 -3.40
C SER A 251 -12.88 4.17 -4.60
N ASN A 252 -11.96 3.96 -5.56
CA ASN A 252 -12.19 3.08 -6.71
C ASN A 252 -12.38 1.62 -6.28
N PHE A 253 -11.57 1.12 -5.36
CA PHE A 253 -11.75 -0.21 -4.77
C PHE A 253 -13.12 -0.34 -4.08
N TYR A 254 -13.49 0.61 -3.23
CA TYR A 254 -14.74 0.61 -2.49
C TYR A 254 -15.97 0.60 -3.43
N LYS A 255 -15.97 1.46 -4.45
CA LYS A 255 -17.04 1.51 -5.45
C LYS A 255 -17.21 0.18 -6.19
N ARG A 256 -16.11 -0.48 -6.55
CA ARG A 256 -16.13 -1.79 -7.24
C ARG A 256 -16.54 -2.92 -6.30
N ALA A 257 -16.11 -2.90 -5.04
CA ALA A 257 -16.36 -3.98 -4.09
C ALA A 257 -17.76 -3.92 -3.45
N TYR A 258 -18.32 -2.72 -3.26
CA TYR A 258 -19.52 -2.54 -2.42
C TYR A 258 -20.68 -1.78 -3.08
N VAL A 259 -20.45 -1.01 -4.15
CA VAL A 259 -21.50 -0.14 -4.74
C VAL A 259 -22.00 -0.67 -6.08
N LYS A 260 -21.12 -0.95 -7.04
CA LYS A 260 -21.52 -1.47 -8.36
C LYS A 260 -21.74 -2.99 -8.30
N ARG A 261 -22.98 -3.41 -8.07
CA ARG A 261 -23.46 -4.78 -8.35
C ARG A 261 -24.43 -4.77 -9.54
N ASP A 262 -23.93 -4.50 -10.74
CA ASP A 262 -24.71 -4.70 -11.96
C ASP A 262 -24.63 -6.15 -12.42
N GLY A 263 -25.80 -6.76 -12.66
CA GLY A 263 -26.00 -8.20 -12.88
C GLY A 263 -25.27 -8.85 -14.07
N LYS A 264 -24.51 -8.09 -14.87
CA LYS A 264 -23.70 -8.59 -15.99
C LYS A 264 -22.28 -9.02 -15.61
N ASP A 265 -21.83 -8.71 -14.39
CA ASP A 265 -20.44 -9.01 -13.94
C ASP A 265 -20.33 -10.31 -13.11
N LYS A 266 -21.29 -11.23 -13.30
CA LYS A 266 -21.32 -12.53 -12.60
C LYS A 266 -20.13 -13.44 -12.93
N SER A 267 -19.43 -13.19 -14.05
CA SER A 267 -18.30 -14.03 -14.50
C SER A 267 -16.92 -13.46 -14.19
N ALA A 268 -16.76 -12.15 -14.02
CA ALA A 268 -15.45 -11.54 -13.71
C ALA A 268 -15.18 -11.44 -12.19
N VAL A 269 -16.22 -11.39 -11.35
CA VAL A 269 -16.07 -11.26 -9.89
C VAL A 269 -15.97 -12.60 -9.16
N LYS A 270 -16.23 -13.74 -9.83
CA LYS A 270 -15.82 -15.06 -9.28
C LYS A 270 -14.30 -15.18 -9.12
N ALA A 271 -13.51 -14.36 -9.82
CA ALA A 271 -12.06 -14.33 -9.67
C ALA A 271 -11.56 -13.35 -8.59
N ASN A 272 -12.30 -12.27 -8.29
CA ASN A 272 -11.84 -11.21 -7.37
C ASN A 272 -12.68 -11.06 -6.08
N GLY A 273 -13.69 -11.90 -5.87
CA GLY A 273 -14.62 -11.82 -4.74
C GLY A 273 -15.01 -13.15 -4.08
N HIS A 274 -14.47 -14.28 -4.54
CA HIS A 274 -14.71 -15.58 -3.92
C HIS A 274 -13.41 -16.39 -3.83
N ALA A 275 -12.70 -16.29 -2.70
CA ALA A 275 -12.24 -17.44 -1.92
C ALA A 275 -11.27 -17.02 -0.81
N ASN A 276 -11.78 -16.83 0.39
CA ASN A 276 -11.19 -17.43 1.59
C ASN A 276 -12.38 -17.95 2.40
N GLY A 277 -12.58 -19.28 2.44
CA GLY A 277 -13.59 -19.88 3.32
C GLY A 277 -14.09 -21.28 2.95
N TYR A 278 -14.10 -21.71 1.69
CA TYR A 278 -14.43 -23.11 1.36
C TYR A 278 -13.15 -23.94 1.25
N ALA A 279 -12.76 -24.54 2.38
CA ALA A 279 -12.11 -25.84 2.30
C ALA A 279 -13.16 -26.80 1.76
N LYS A 280 -13.09 -27.16 0.47
CA LYS A 280 -13.75 -28.38 0.03
C LYS A 280 -13.01 -29.49 0.77
N ALA A 281 -13.69 -30.14 1.72
CA ALA A 281 -13.19 -31.38 2.30
C ALA A 281 -12.77 -32.30 1.15
N LEU A 282 -11.51 -32.70 1.14
CA LEU A 282 -11.07 -33.83 0.34
C LEU A 282 -11.89 -35.03 0.83
N LYS A 283 -12.88 -35.44 0.03
CA LYS A 283 -13.41 -36.79 0.11
C LYS A 283 -12.54 -37.62 -0.82
N ASP A 284 -11.94 -38.66 -0.26
CA ASP A 284 -11.33 -39.75 -1.01
C ASP A 284 -12.35 -40.38 -1.95
N GLY A 285 -11.90 -40.78 -3.13
CA GLY A 285 -12.65 -41.65 -4.05
C GLY A 285 -12.84 -41.06 -5.45
N ASP A 286 -12.06 -41.61 -6.38
CA ASP A 286 -12.28 -41.71 -7.83
C ASP A 286 -12.52 -40.45 -8.67
N VAL A 287 -11.49 -40.03 -9.43
CA VAL A 287 -11.68 -39.42 -10.75
C VAL A 287 -10.52 -39.81 -11.69
N THR A 288 -10.86 -40.54 -12.74
CA THR A 288 -10.07 -40.81 -13.95
C THR A 288 -9.80 -39.53 -14.76
N PRO A 289 -8.69 -39.44 -15.53
CA PRO A 289 -8.29 -38.19 -16.18
C PRO A 289 -9.00 -37.99 -17.53
N GLN A 290 -9.61 -36.83 -17.75
CA GLN A 290 -9.93 -36.33 -19.09
C GLN A 290 -9.12 -35.07 -19.41
N ASN A 291 -8.44 -35.12 -20.56
CA ASN A 291 -7.65 -34.08 -21.19
C ASN A 291 -8.49 -32.85 -21.58
N GLY A 292 -7.97 -31.64 -21.29
CA GLY A 292 -8.49 -30.38 -21.81
C GLY A 292 -7.34 -29.40 -22.08
N GLN A 293 -7.11 -29.09 -23.35
CA GLN A 293 -6.05 -28.21 -23.85
C GLN A 293 -6.14 -26.78 -23.27
N LEU A 294 -5.00 -26.26 -22.79
CA LEU A 294 -4.83 -24.89 -22.28
C LEU A 294 -4.61 -23.89 -23.43
N ASN A 295 -5.50 -22.89 -23.50
CA ASN A 295 -5.49 -21.79 -24.47
C ASN A 295 -4.41 -20.74 -24.10
N LYS A 296 -3.35 -20.64 -24.92
CA LYS A 296 -2.14 -19.81 -24.70
C LYS A 296 -2.30 -18.30 -24.96
N ASN A 297 -3.50 -17.80 -25.25
CA ASN A 297 -3.68 -16.46 -25.83
C ASN A 297 -3.95 -15.31 -24.83
N GLY A 298 -3.95 -15.58 -23.52
CA GLY A 298 -4.24 -14.56 -22.50
C GLY A 298 -3.06 -13.64 -22.16
N PHE A 299 -1.83 -14.16 -22.21
CA PHE A 299 -0.64 -13.44 -21.72
C PHE A 299 -0.11 -12.40 -22.71
N GLN A 300 -0.18 -12.68 -24.02
CA GLN A 300 0.29 -11.75 -25.05
C GLN A 300 -0.57 -10.48 -25.18
N ARG A 301 -1.88 -10.56 -24.90
CA ARG A 301 -2.77 -9.38 -24.98
C ARG A 301 -2.51 -8.35 -23.88
N THR A 302 -2.04 -8.76 -22.71
CA THR A 302 -1.72 -7.85 -21.62
C THR A 302 -0.40 -7.11 -21.85
N PHE A 303 0.58 -7.76 -22.50
CA PHE A 303 1.87 -7.13 -22.81
C PHE A 303 1.77 -6.10 -23.94
N SER A 304 0.99 -6.40 -24.99
CA SER A 304 0.76 -5.46 -26.10
C SER A 304 0.05 -4.18 -25.65
N LYS A 305 -0.84 -4.26 -24.65
CA LYS A 305 -1.51 -3.07 -24.10
C LYS A 305 -0.58 -2.17 -23.29
N PHE A 306 0.45 -2.75 -22.67
CA PHE A 306 1.44 -2.01 -21.87
C PHE A 306 2.42 -1.22 -22.75
N THR A 307 2.76 -1.75 -23.94
CA THR A 307 3.67 -1.07 -24.89
C THR A 307 3.00 0.06 -25.67
N THR A 308 1.71 -0.04 -25.99
CA THR A 308 1.03 0.98 -26.83
C THR A 308 0.69 2.25 -26.06
N GLU A 309 0.43 2.17 -24.75
CA GLU A 309 0.08 3.34 -23.93
C GLU A 309 1.29 4.21 -23.51
N MET A 310 2.53 3.73 -23.69
CA MET A 310 3.74 4.51 -23.37
C MET A 310 4.34 5.30 -24.55
N CYS A 311 3.85 5.12 -25.79
CA CYS A 311 4.51 5.65 -27.00
C CYS A 311 3.71 6.65 -27.86
N ASN A 312 2.54 7.16 -27.46
CA ASN A 312 1.85 8.18 -28.26
C ASN A 312 1.02 9.18 -27.43
N PRO A 313 1.53 10.38 -27.12
CA PRO A 313 0.77 11.44 -26.49
C PRO A 313 0.22 12.42 -27.55
N ALA A 314 -0.59 11.92 -28.48
CA ALA A 314 -1.39 12.76 -29.38
C ALA A 314 -2.44 11.90 -30.08
N LEU A 315 -3.62 12.47 -30.30
CA LEU A 315 -4.78 11.92 -31.03
C LEU A 315 -5.77 11.14 -30.16
N ASN A 316 -6.79 11.86 -29.67
CA ASN A 316 -8.18 11.58 -30.06
C ASN A 316 -9.08 12.76 -29.67
N SER A 317 -9.01 13.81 -30.49
CA SER A 317 -10.14 14.70 -30.73
C SER A 317 -11.04 14.08 -31.80
N SER A 318 -12.35 14.02 -31.52
CA SER A 318 -13.49 13.89 -32.46
C SER A 318 -13.56 12.57 -33.28
N THR A 319 -14.69 11.94 -33.65
CA THR A 319 -16.09 12.32 -33.90
C THR A 319 -17.02 11.09 -33.83
N THR A 320 -18.21 11.30 -33.26
CA THR A 320 -19.59 10.91 -33.67
C THR A 320 -19.89 9.73 -34.63
N ARG A 321 -20.79 8.81 -34.22
CA ARG A 321 -22.14 8.47 -34.80
C ARG A 321 -22.56 7.05 -34.35
N GLN A 322 -23.64 6.83 -33.58
CA GLN A 322 -25.10 6.95 -33.78
C GLN A 322 -25.74 5.56 -34.00
N ARG A 323 -26.78 5.27 -33.20
CA ARG A 323 -27.51 4.00 -33.09
C ARG A 323 -28.41 3.71 -34.30
N VAL A 324 -28.56 2.42 -34.58
CA VAL A 324 -29.53 1.76 -35.46
C VAL A 324 -30.97 1.98 -34.99
N LEU A 325 -31.88 2.28 -35.92
CA LEU A 325 -33.28 1.84 -35.89
C LEU A 325 -33.73 1.51 -37.32
N VAL A 326 -33.99 0.23 -37.55
CA VAL A 326 -34.73 -0.31 -38.68
C VAL A 326 -36.20 -0.36 -38.26
N ASN A 327 -37.09 0.25 -39.03
CA ASN A 327 -38.47 -0.20 -39.10
C ASN A 327 -38.97 -0.02 -40.54
N ALA A 328 -39.43 -1.12 -41.11
CA ALA A 328 -39.91 -1.23 -42.47
C ALA A 328 -41.44 -1.19 -42.50
N GLY A 329 -42.00 -0.66 -43.58
CA GLY A 329 -43.24 -1.17 -44.18
C GLY A 329 -44.50 -0.34 -43.98
N ASN A 330 -44.89 0.35 -45.05
CA ASN A 330 -46.06 0.05 -45.91
C ASN A 330 -47.01 1.22 -46.17
N LYS A 331 -47.05 1.53 -47.48
CA LYS A 331 -48.07 2.20 -48.31
C LYS A 331 -48.26 3.70 -48.15
#